data_AF-A0A7S9CS72-F1
#
_entry.id   AF-A0A7S9CS72-F1
#
_cell.length_a   1.000
_cell.length_b   1.000
_cell.length_c   1.000
_cell.angle_alpha   90.00
_cell.angle_beta   90.00
_cell.angle_gamma   90.00
#
_symmetry.space_group_name_H-M   'P 1'
#
loop_
_entity.id
_entity.type
_entity.pdbx_description
1 polymer ?
#
loop_
_entity_poly.entity_id
_entity_poly.type
_entity_poly.pdbx_seq_one_letter_code
_entity_poly.pdbx_strand_id
1 'polypeptide(L)' 'MDQRPDHGETSYKRSARLHEKRAIVTGGDRSIVHAVIVASARERADNLITNFDESKDAQEGAALVATEVEKSC' A
#
# COMPACT_ATOMS: atom_id res chain seq x y z
N MET A 1 -2.61 17.01 -17.51
CA MET A 1 -2.65 15.54 -17.47
C MET A 1 -3.14 15.17 -16.09
N ASP A 2 -4.41 14.79 -15.98
CA ASP A 2 -5.17 14.80 -14.73
C ASP A 2 -5.75 13.40 -14.44
N GLN A 3 -4.92 12.38 -14.64
CA GLN A 3 -5.25 11.01 -14.27
C GLN A 3 -4.42 10.63 -13.07
N ARG A 4 -5.11 10.33 -11.96
CA ARG A 4 -4.49 9.79 -10.76
C ARG A 4 -3.78 8.47 -11.13
N PRO A 5 -2.55 8.23 -10.63
CA PRO A 5 -1.87 6.97 -10.89
C PRO A 5 -2.70 5.76 -10.41
N ASP A 6 -2.67 4.68 -11.20
CA ASP A 6 -3.24 3.37 -10.84
C ASP A 6 -2.14 2.53 -10.19
N HIS A 7 -2.37 2.11 -8.94
CA HIS A 7 -1.44 1.33 -8.13
C HIS A 7 -1.87 -0.13 -8.02
N GLY A 8 -2.89 -0.55 -8.76
CA GLY A 8 -3.46 -1.89 -8.69
C GLY A 8 -4.56 -2.04 -7.65
N GLU A 9 -5.18 -0.93 -7.20
CA GLU A 9 -6.29 -0.89 -6.23
C GLU A 9 -7.53 -1.64 -6.72
N THR A 10 -7.59 -2.04 -8.00
CA THR A 10 -8.66 -2.89 -8.54
C THR A 10 -8.12 -4.10 -9.28
N SER A 11 -6.96 -3.99 -9.92
CA SER A 11 -6.41 -5.04 -10.79
C SER A 11 -5.56 -6.08 -10.06
N TYR A 12 -4.97 -5.75 -8.90
CA TYR A 12 -4.09 -6.69 -8.18
C TYR A 12 -4.88 -7.84 -7.56
N LYS A 13 -4.58 -9.09 -7.95
CA LYS A 13 -5.20 -10.30 -7.43
C LYS A 13 -4.26 -10.99 -6.43
N ARG A 14 -4.74 -11.20 -5.21
CA ARG A 14 -3.98 -11.90 -4.16
C ARG A 14 -3.64 -13.33 -4.58
N SER A 15 -2.48 -13.80 -4.13
CA SER A 15 -1.90 -15.10 -4.42
C SER A 15 -1.43 -15.86 -3.16
N ALA A 16 -1.75 -15.33 -1.98
CA ALA A 16 -1.37 -15.81 -0.65
C ALA A 16 0.16 -15.89 -0.42
N ARG A 17 0.93 -15.07 -1.14
CA ARG A 17 2.41 -15.14 -1.09
C ARG A 17 3.00 -14.47 0.15
N LEU A 18 2.29 -13.52 0.75
CA LEU A 18 2.74 -12.76 1.93
C LEU A 18 1.81 -12.93 3.14
N HIS A 19 0.99 -13.98 3.15
CA HIS A 19 0.10 -14.25 4.26
C HIS A 19 0.88 -14.36 5.57
N GLU A 20 0.45 -13.64 6.60
CA GLU A 20 1.07 -13.60 7.94
C GLU A 20 2.55 -13.14 7.94
N LYS A 21 3.00 -12.47 6.87
CA LYS A 21 4.32 -11.83 6.83
C LYS A 21 4.23 -10.38 7.29
N ARG A 22 5.37 -9.86 7.70
CA ARG A 22 5.54 -8.45 8.05
C ARG A 22 6.39 -7.78 6.98
N ALA A 23 5.90 -6.68 6.42
CA ALA A 23 6.58 -5.89 5.41
C ALA A 23 6.99 -4.54 6.01
N ILE A 24 8.26 -4.17 5.82
CA ILE A 24 8.76 -2.82 6.10
C ILE A 24 8.94 -2.13 4.75
N VAL A 25 8.21 -1.04 4.54
CA VAL A 25 8.15 -0.33 3.27
C VAL A 25 8.63 1.11 3.48
N THR A 26 9.68 1.49 2.76
CA THR A 26 10.28 2.83 2.84
C THR A 26 9.88 3.69 1.65
N GLY A 27 9.61 4.98 1.85
CA GLY A 27 9.28 5.94 0.79
C GLY A 27 7.84 5.81 0.27
N GLY A 28 6.90 5.54 1.18
CA GLY A 28 5.46 5.50 0.96
C GLY A 28 4.81 6.84 0.57
N ASP A 29 5.59 7.86 0.25
CA ASP A 29 5.21 9.08 -0.48
C ASP A 29 5.34 8.92 -2.01
N ARG A 30 6.01 7.86 -2.48
CA ARG A 30 6.29 7.65 -3.91
C ARG A 30 5.23 6.73 -4.53
N SER A 31 4.74 7.10 -5.72
CA SER A 31 3.68 6.35 -6.42
C SER A 31 3.99 4.87 -6.63
N ILE A 32 5.24 4.51 -6.96
CA ILE A 32 5.62 3.09 -7.09
C ILE A 32 5.46 2.32 -5.77
N VAL A 33 5.67 2.99 -4.64
CA VAL A 33 5.59 2.39 -3.31
C VAL A 33 4.14 2.20 -2.89
N HIS A 34 3.21 3.07 -3.32
CA HIS A 34 1.78 2.85 -3.13
C HIS A 34 1.31 1.52 -3.74
N ALA A 35 1.82 1.15 -4.91
CA ALA A 35 1.49 -0.16 -5.52
C ALA A 35 2.00 -1.34 -4.68
N VAL A 36 3.19 -1.21 -4.09
CA VAL A 36 3.73 -2.22 -3.17
C VAL A 36 2.87 -2.34 -1.92
N ILE A 37 2.43 -1.21 -1.34
CA ILE A 37 1.56 -1.16 -0.17
C ILE A 37 0.21 -1.83 -0.45
N VAL A 38 -0.41 -1.54 -1.59
CA VAL A 38 -1.68 -2.16 -2.02
C VAL A 38 -1.50 -3.67 -2.17
N ALA A 39 -0.43 -4.11 -2.84
CA ALA A 39 -0.15 -5.52 -3.02
C ALA A 39 0.08 -6.25 -1.69
N SER A 40 0.90 -5.71 -0.79
CA SER A 40 1.20 -6.33 0.49
C SER A 40 -0.01 -6.37 1.43
N ALA A 41 -0.81 -5.30 1.49
CA ALA A 41 -2.05 -5.26 2.27
C ALA A 41 -3.08 -6.30 1.76
N ARG A 42 -3.23 -6.44 0.44
CA ARG A 42 -4.12 -7.46 -0.17
C ARG A 42 -3.70 -8.89 0.11
N GLU A 43 -2.40 -9.12 0.25
CA GLU A 43 -1.85 -10.41 0.65
C GLU A 43 -1.98 -10.68 2.17
N ARG A 44 -2.59 -9.75 2.93
CA ARG A 44 -2.77 -9.79 4.39
C ARG A 44 -1.43 -9.81 5.15
N ALA A 45 -0.45 -9.06 4.65
CA ALA A 45 0.76 -8.77 5.39
C ALA A 45 0.53 -7.64 6.40
N ASP A 46 1.19 -7.70 7.55
CA ASP A 46 1.32 -6.55 8.45
C ASP A 46 2.30 -5.56 7.84
N ASN A 47 1.91 -4.29 7.72
CA ASN A 47 2.74 -3.27 7.06
C ASN A 47 3.25 -2.23 8.06
N LEU A 48 4.55 -1.96 8.01
CA LEU A 48 5.19 -0.79 8.61
C LEU A 48 5.67 0.11 7.48
N ILE A 49 5.16 1.34 7.41
CA ILE A 49 5.52 2.30 6.35
C ILE A 49 6.33 3.44 6.97
N THR A 50 7.48 3.75 6.37
CA THR A 50 8.36 4.84 6.81
C THR A 50 8.64 5.80 5.66
N ASN A 51 8.51 7.10 5.92
CA ASN A 51 8.72 8.15 4.93
C ASN A 51 9.79 9.13 5.44
N PHE A 52 10.44 9.84 4.52
CA PHE A 52 11.48 10.80 4.89
C PHE A 52 10.92 12.05 5.58
N ASP A 53 9.68 12.42 5.25
CA ASP A 53 8.98 13.59 5.79
C ASP A 53 7.49 13.28 6.00
N GLU A 54 6.80 14.07 6.82
CA GLU A 54 5.37 13.94 7.18
C GLU A 54 4.46 14.65 6.17
N SER A 55 4.81 14.61 4.89
CA SER A 55 4.05 15.25 3.83
C SER A 55 2.64 14.64 3.68
N LYS A 56 1.73 15.34 2.98
CA LYS A 56 0.40 14.78 2.68
C LYS A 56 0.48 13.44 1.93
N ASP A 57 1.46 13.32 1.04
CA ASP A 57 1.69 12.09 0.26
C ASP A 57 2.11 10.93 1.18
N ALA A 58 2.89 11.22 2.23
CA ALA A 58 3.24 10.22 3.25
C ALA A 58 2.02 9.68 4.00
N GLN A 59 1.00 10.50 4.21
CA GLN A 59 -0.27 10.08 4.84
C GLN A 59 -1.11 9.23 3.89
N GLU A 60 -1.01 9.44 2.56
CA GLU A 60 -1.72 8.61 1.57
C GLU A 60 -1.30 7.14 1.66
N GLY A 61 0.00 6.86 1.81
CA GLY A 61 0.50 5.49 1.97
C GLY A 61 -0.14 4.74 3.15
N ALA A 62 -0.30 5.40 4.29
CA ALA A 62 -0.98 4.81 5.46
C ALA A 62 -2.49 4.63 5.23
N ALA A 63 -3.14 5.60 4.59
CA ALA A 63 -4.56 5.53 4.25
C ALA A 63 -4.87 4.39 3.25
N LEU A 64 -3.94 4.09 2.34
CA LEU A 64 -4.06 2.97 1.41
C LEU A 64 -4.09 1.62 2.16
N VAL A 65 -3.25 1.41 3.18
CA VAL A 65 -3.30 0.19 3.99
C VAL A 65 -4.66 0.06 4.67
N ALA A 66 -5.13 1.11 5.34
CA ALA A 66 -6.41 1.08 6.05
C ALA A 66 -7.56 0.72 5.10
N THR A 67 -7.60 1.38 3.94
CA THR A 67 -8.61 1.15 2.90
C THR A 67 -8.57 -0.28 2.36
N GLU A 68 -7.39 -0.83 2.10
CA GLU A 68 -7.27 -2.19 1.55
C GLU A 68 -7.53 -3.28 2.60
N VAL A 69 -7.23 -3.02 3.88
CA VAL A 69 -7.59 -3.91 4.99
C VAL A 69 -9.10 -3.97 5.15
N GLU A 70 -9.80 -2.83 5.12
CA GLU A 70 -11.27 -2.76 5.18
C GLU A 70 -11.94 -3.55 4.05
N LYS A 71 -11.40 -3.49 2.82
CA LYS A 71 -11.91 -4.26 1.67
C LYS A 71 -11.63 -5.77 1.73
N SER A 72 -10.68 -6.20 2.57
CA SER A 72 -10.26 -7.61 2.69
C SER A 72 -11.04 -8.40 3.75
N CYS A 73 -11.83 -7.69 4.56
CA CYS A 73 -12.84 -8.21 5.50
C CYS A 73 -14.18 -8.43 4.81
#